data_AF-A0AAQ3L3M3-F1
#
_entry.id   AF-A0AAQ3L3M3-F1
#
_cell.length_a   1.000
_cell.length_b   1.000
_cell.length_c   1.000
_cell.angle_alpha   90.00
_cell.angle_beta   90.00
_cell.angle_gamma   90.00
#
_symmetry.space_group_name_H-M   'P 1'
#
loop_
_entity.id
_entity.type
_entity.pdbx_description
1 polymer ?
#
loop_
_entity_poly.entity_id
_entity_poly.type
_entity_poly.pdbx_seq_one_letter_code
_entity_poly.pdbx_strand_id
1 'polypeptide(L)'
;MRLIDPSDSPQDLAAAFLSSVLLVYSAASAIAILRVRRLCRRRLHDLVNPLWLVRLLLPLFASIWSIAELLRLPILRRRLPRPLQRHPDLLCDAHLIASQALAEPAFLTVLLFLIRASIRPKPASSIAAFGAAFAAALLSALPFLVLHAFYLSISTWDWRQLRFLSNLFGITSGDIHSASSPAKKSSRCSHPLFGTVLLAALAAVYIPVFVSASWGVVSLVINRRLRARLYVLCATVVGSLSVQVATLAISTLWSTQDPVFQWLSLAAVAAVMTMATSGQVILVVRPIIDALALGDVAAAPLGERRSTCMVRVQDVEQQPPSSAVRGSTRAR
;
A
#
# COMPACT_ATOMS: atom_id res chain seq x y z
N MET A 1 7.13 35.00 3.28
CA MET A 1 6.36 33.76 3.55
C MET A 1 7.08 32.97 4.63
N ARG A 2 6.60 33.00 5.88
CA ARG A 2 7.13 32.11 6.93
C ARG A 2 6.53 30.73 6.68
N LEU A 3 7.37 29.79 6.21
CA LEU A 3 6.95 28.44 5.84
C LEU A 3 6.66 27.55 7.06
N ILE A 4 7.12 27.96 8.24
CA ILE A 4 7.07 27.22 9.50
C ILE A 4 6.52 28.19 10.55
N ASP A 5 5.36 27.86 11.11
CA ASP A 5 4.84 28.57 12.28
C ASP A 5 5.50 27.95 13.52
N PRO A 6 5.91 28.73 14.54
CA PRO A 6 6.53 28.21 15.76
C PRO A 6 5.60 27.34 16.62
N SER A 7 4.34 27.17 16.22
CA SER A 7 3.35 26.29 16.88
C SER A 7 3.33 24.85 16.34
N ASP A 8 4.04 24.56 15.25
CA ASP A 8 4.00 23.23 14.62
C ASP A 8 4.88 22.26 15.42
N SER A 9 4.31 21.13 15.83
CA SER A 9 5.08 20.14 16.58
C SER A 9 6.09 19.44 15.66
N PRO A 10 7.30 19.12 16.14
CA PRO A 10 8.34 18.50 15.31
C PRO A 10 7.89 17.14 14.72
N GLN A 11 6.96 16.46 15.37
CA GLN A 11 6.38 15.19 14.93
C GLN A 11 5.46 15.37 13.72
N ASP A 12 4.64 16.42 13.69
CA ASP A 12 3.76 16.73 12.55
C ASP A 12 4.59 17.07 11.31
N LEU A 13 5.72 17.77 11.50
CA LEU A 13 6.68 18.05 10.43
C LEU A 13 7.37 16.78 9.93
N ALA A 14 7.78 15.89 10.84
CA ALA A 14 8.38 14.60 10.48
C ALA A 14 7.41 13.72 9.69
N ALA A 15 6.14 13.64 10.12
CA ALA A 15 5.11 12.92 9.39
C ALA A 15 4.89 13.52 7.98
N ALA A 16 4.81 14.85 7.87
CA ALA A 16 4.70 15.54 6.59
C ALA A 16 5.86 15.20 5.64
N PHE A 17 7.09 15.20 6.17
CA PHE A 17 8.29 14.85 5.42
C PHE A 17 8.24 13.40 4.94
N LEU A 18 7.94 12.46 5.84
CA LEU A 18 7.84 11.02 5.51
C LEU A 18 6.80 10.77 4.43
N SER A 19 5.58 11.30 4.57
CA SER A 19 4.53 11.16 3.56
C SER A 19 4.96 11.80 2.24
N SER A 20 5.56 12.99 2.25
CA SER A 20 6.07 13.63 1.02
C SER A 20 7.12 12.77 0.30
N VAL A 21 8.05 12.16 1.05
CA VAL A 21 9.04 11.23 0.49
C VAL A 21 8.37 10.01 -0.14
N LEU A 22 7.35 9.42 0.49
CA LEU A 22 6.61 8.29 -0.09
C LEU A 22 5.89 8.66 -1.37
N LEU A 23 5.29 9.84 -1.41
CA LEU A 23 4.56 10.31 -2.57
C LEU A 23 5.51 10.48 -3.76
N VAL A 24 6.66 11.10 -3.55
CA VAL A 24 7.71 11.25 -4.57
C VAL A 24 8.22 9.89 -5.01
N TYR A 25 8.51 8.98 -4.08
CA TYR A 25 8.96 7.62 -4.39
C TYR A 25 7.92 6.81 -5.18
N SER A 26 6.65 6.91 -4.81
CA SER A 26 5.53 6.25 -5.50
C SER A 26 5.34 6.82 -6.91
N ALA A 27 5.43 8.14 -7.08
CA ALA A 27 5.38 8.77 -8.39
C ALA A 27 6.58 8.38 -9.27
N ALA A 28 7.78 8.37 -8.71
CA ALA A 28 8.99 7.96 -9.42
C ALA A 28 8.92 6.50 -9.88
N SER A 29 8.43 5.58 -9.03
CA SER A 29 8.25 4.18 -9.40
C SER A 29 7.19 3.98 -10.50
N ALA A 30 6.07 4.71 -10.44
CA ALA A 30 5.06 4.72 -11.49
C ALA A 30 5.62 5.25 -12.82
N ILE A 31 6.35 6.36 -12.78
CA ILE A 31 7.02 6.93 -13.96
C ILE A 31 8.05 5.95 -14.53
N ALA A 32 8.82 5.26 -13.69
CA ALA A 32 9.78 4.25 -14.13
C ALA A 32 9.08 3.09 -14.86
N ILE A 33 7.99 2.55 -14.33
CA ILE A 33 7.17 1.53 -15.01
C ILE A 33 6.72 2.03 -16.39
N LEU A 34 6.16 3.25 -16.44
CA LEU A 34 5.64 3.83 -17.68
C LEU A 34 6.75 4.12 -18.70
N ARG A 35 7.92 4.58 -18.25
CA ARG A 35 9.09 4.83 -19.11
C ARG A 35 9.60 3.53 -19.71
N VAL A 36 9.81 2.50 -18.92
CA VAL A 36 10.25 1.17 -19.40
C VAL A 36 9.25 0.63 -20.42
N ARG A 37 7.94 0.78 -20.17
CA ARG A 37 6.90 0.39 -21.13
C ARG A 37 6.97 1.18 -22.45
N ARG A 38 7.15 2.51 -22.37
CA ARG A 38 7.25 3.37 -23.57
C ARG A 38 8.51 3.06 -24.38
N LEU A 39 9.61 2.74 -23.73
CA LEU A 39 10.88 2.42 -24.38
C LEU A 39 10.85 1.03 -25.03
N CYS A 40 10.32 0.02 -24.36
CA CYS A 40 10.28 -1.36 -24.87
C CYS A 40 8.93 -1.70 -25.59
N ARG A 41 8.23 -0.67 -26.10
CA ARG A 41 6.84 -0.70 -26.64
C ARG A 41 6.60 -1.68 -27.79
N ARG A 42 7.62 -2.08 -28.55
CA ARG A 42 7.47 -2.79 -29.84
C ARG A 42 7.86 -4.28 -29.86
N ARG A 43 8.57 -4.82 -28.85
CA ARG A 43 9.03 -6.24 -28.87
C ARG A 43 8.89 -7.00 -27.56
N LEU A 44 8.38 -6.35 -26.52
CA LEU A 44 8.30 -6.91 -25.17
C LEU A 44 6.85 -7.13 -24.74
N HIS A 45 5.95 -7.35 -25.71
CA HIS A 45 4.55 -7.73 -25.50
C HIS A 45 4.44 -9.16 -24.93
N ASP A 46 5.38 -10.05 -25.28
CA ASP A 46 5.43 -11.43 -24.77
C ASP A 46 6.36 -11.62 -23.56
N LEU A 47 7.28 -10.68 -23.34
CA LEU A 47 8.32 -10.76 -22.30
C LEU A 47 8.08 -9.85 -21.08
N VAL A 48 7.51 -8.63 -21.22
CA VAL A 48 7.07 -7.85 -20.05
C VAL A 48 5.72 -8.39 -19.63
N ASN A 49 5.81 -9.37 -18.74
CA ASN A 49 4.82 -9.77 -17.76
C ASN A 49 3.44 -9.06 -17.86
N PRO A 50 2.33 -9.78 -18.15
CA PRO A 50 0.98 -9.21 -18.16
C PRO A 50 0.58 -8.52 -16.84
N LEU A 51 1.34 -8.66 -15.76
CA LEU A 51 1.10 -8.02 -14.47
C LEU A 51 1.58 -6.56 -14.36
N TRP A 52 2.13 -5.93 -15.41
CA TRP A 52 2.65 -4.55 -15.29
C TRP A 52 1.60 -3.53 -14.82
N LEU A 53 0.34 -3.68 -15.27
CA LEU A 53 -0.80 -2.87 -14.79
C LEU A 53 -1.08 -3.12 -13.30
N VAL A 54 -1.03 -4.38 -12.87
CA VAL A 54 -1.24 -4.75 -11.46
C VAL A 54 -0.14 -4.15 -10.58
N ARG A 55 1.10 -4.11 -11.06
CA ARG A 55 2.22 -3.46 -10.35
C ARG A 55 2.04 -1.95 -10.21
N LEU A 56 1.28 -1.30 -11.10
CA LEU A 56 0.97 0.13 -11.02
C LEU A 56 -0.07 0.44 -9.93
N LEU A 57 -0.86 -0.55 -9.50
CA LEU A 57 -1.82 -0.36 -8.41
C LEU A 57 -1.15 -0.13 -7.05
N LEU A 58 0.02 -0.74 -6.78
CA LEU A 58 0.79 -0.52 -5.55
C LEU A 58 1.15 0.97 -5.32
N PRO A 59 1.87 1.63 -6.25
CA PRO A 59 2.19 3.05 -6.09
C PRO A 59 0.95 3.94 -6.15
N LEU A 60 -0.12 3.54 -6.84
CA LEU A 60 -1.39 4.26 -6.83
C LEU A 60 -1.99 4.29 -5.41
N PHE A 61 -2.21 3.13 -4.78
CA PHE A 61 -2.79 3.09 -3.43
C PHE A 61 -1.87 3.71 -2.39
N ALA A 62 -0.55 3.55 -2.51
CA ALA A 62 0.41 4.23 -1.65
C ALA A 62 0.35 5.76 -1.82
N SER A 63 0.14 6.27 -3.04
CA SER A 63 -0.05 7.71 -3.28
C SER A 63 -1.36 8.23 -2.66
N ILE A 64 -2.46 7.47 -2.77
CA ILE A 64 -3.74 7.83 -2.15
C ILE A 64 -3.58 7.90 -0.63
N TRP A 65 -2.96 6.89 -0.01
CA TRP A 65 -2.69 6.88 1.42
C TRP A 65 -1.83 8.07 1.85
N SER A 66 -0.74 8.34 1.12
CA SER A 66 0.16 9.45 1.41
C SER A 66 -0.52 10.82 1.27
N ILE A 67 -1.36 10.99 0.25
CA ILE A 67 -2.14 12.21 0.07
C ILE A 67 -3.11 12.36 1.23
N ALA A 68 -3.82 11.29 1.61
CA ALA A 68 -4.73 11.31 2.76
C ALA A 68 -4.01 11.72 4.05
N GLU A 69 -2.82 11.17 4.34
CA GLU A 69 -2.04 11.55 5.53
C GLU A 69 -1.59 13.02 5.47
N LEU A 70 -1.21 13.52 4.29
CA LEU A 70 -0.88 14.93 4.11
C LEU A 70 -2.10 15.85 4.37
N LEU A 71 -3.31 15.45 3.97
CA LEU A 71 -4.55 16.21 4.24
C LEU A 71 -4.93 16.23 5.74
N ARG A 72 -4.47 15.23 6.51
CA ARG A 72 -4.67 15.19 7.96
C ARG A 72 -3.92 16.32 8.67
N LEU A 73 -2.73 16.67 8.18
CA LEU A 73 -1.83 17.61 8.83
C LEU A 73 -2.34 19.07 8.75
N PRO A 74 -2.25 19.83 9.86
CA PRO A 74 -2.74 21.21 9.92
C PRO A 74 -1.97 22.13 8.95
N ILE A 75 -0.70 21.83 8.68
CA ILE A 75 0.19 22.60 7.79
C ILE A 75 -0.39 22.67 6.37
N LEU A 76 -0.83 21.53 5.83
CA LEU A 76 -1.39 21.48 4.48
C LEU A 76 -2.84 22.00 4.47
N ARG A 77 -3.61 21.74 5.52
CA ARG A 77 -4.98 22.23 5.66
C ARG A 77 -5.08 23.76 5.61
N ARG A 78 -4.10 24.46 6.19
CA ARG A 78 -4.01 25.93 6.11
C ARG A 78 -3.70 26.45 4.70
N ARG A 79 -3.14 25.61 3.81
CA ARG A 79 -2.80 25.96 2.42
C ARG A 79 -3.84 25.50 1.40
N LEU A 80 -4.86 24.77 1.84
CA LEU A 80 -5.95 24.32 0.98
C LEU A 80 -6.81 25.52 0.52
N PRO A 81 -7.44 25.44 -0.66
CA PRO A 81 -8.34 26.48 -1.13
C PRO A 81 -9.45 26.77 -0.10
N ARG A 82 -9.82 28.05 0.03
CA ARG A 82 -10.85 28.58 0.95
C ARG A 82 -12.14 27.74 1.08
N PRO A 83 -12.74 27.18 0.00
CA PRO A 83 -13.91 26.30 0.15
C PRO A 83 -13.65 25.06 1.00
N LEU A 84 -12.46 24.45 0.89
CA LEU A 84 -12.08 23.26 1.65
C LEU A 84 -11.67 23.62 3.09
N GLN A 85 -11.13 24.81 3.29
CA GLN A 85 -10.79 25.32 4.62
C GLN A 85 -12.02 25.62 5.50
N ARG A 86 -13.20 25.86 4.88
CA ARG A 86 -14.46 26.10 5.61
C ARG A 86 -15.07 24.85 6.26
N HIS A 87 -14.68 23.65 5.81
CA HIS A 87 -15.28 22.39 6.27
C HIS A 87 -14.19 21.45 6.83
N PRO A 88 -13.64 21.73 8.02
CA PRO A 88 -12.61 20.90 8.64
C PRO A 88 -13.09 19.48 8.96
N ASP A 89 -14.39 19.30 9.21
CA ASP A 89 -15.00 18.00 9.56
C ASP A 89 -14.99 17.05 8.37
N LEU A 90 -15.40 17.55 7.19
CA LEU A 90 -15.42 16.79 5.95
C LEU A 90 -14.01 16.33 5.52
N LEU A 91 -12.98 17.10 5.86
CA LEU A 91 -11.58 16.74 5.62
C LEU A 91 -11.09 15.62 6.56
N CYS A 92 -11.54 15.63 7.83
CA CYS A 92 -11.23 14.54 8.77
C CYS A 92 -11.92 13.24 8.35
N ASP A 93 -13.19 13.32 7.96
CA ASP A 93 -13.97 12.16 7.51
C ASP A 93 -13.41 11.59 6.20
N ALA A 94 -13.10 12.46 5.24
CA ALA A 94 -12.49 12.05 3.98
C ALA A 94 -11.11 11.41 4.19
N HIS A 95 -10.31 11.91 5.14
CA HIS A 95 -9.04 11.28 5.50
C HIS A 95 -9.27 9.85 6.01
N LEU A 96 -10.20 9.66 6.94
CA LEU A 96 -10.50 8.35 7.54
C LEU A 96 -10.92 7.34 6.47
N ILE A 97 -11.85 7.73 5.59
CA ILE A 97 -12.35 6.89 4.50
C ILE A 97 -11.22 6.58 3.50
N ALA A 98 -10.45 7.59 3.10
CA ALA A 98 -9.42 7.43 2.09
C ALA A 98 -8.25 6.57 2.58
N SER A 99 -7.76 6.79 3.81
CA SER A 99 -6.59 6.09 4.35
C SER A 99 -6.93 4.70 4.88
N GLN A 100 -7.90 4.59 5.80
CA GLN A 100 -8.22 3.35 6.52
C GLN A 100 -9.21 2.46 5.77
N ALA A 101 -10.23 3.04 5.13
CA ALA A 101 -11.28 2.24 4.48
C ALA A 101 -10.92 1.80 3.06
N LEU A 102 -10.11 2.59 2.35
CA LEU A 102 -9.77 2.33 0.95
C LEU A 102 -8.29 1.98 0.74
N ALA A 103 -7.37 2.90 1.01
CA ALA A 103 -6.00 2.78 0.53
C ALA A 103 -5.24 1.60 1.17
N GLU A 104 -5.41 1.42 2.48
CA GLU A 104 -4.74 0.36 3.23
C GLU A 104 -5.22 -1.06 2.86
N PRO A 105 -6.52 -1.41 2.95
CA PRO A 105 -7.00 -2.73 2.55
C PRO A 105 -6.74 -3.00 1.06
N ALA A 106 -6.91 -2.01 0.19
CA ALA A 106 -6.62 -2.15 -1.23
C ALA A 106 -5.13 -2.43 -1.49
N PHE A 107 -4.22 -1.69 -0.83
CA PHE A 107 -2.78 -1.91 -0.95
C PHE A 107 -2.39 -3.34 -0.55
N LEU A 108 -2.86 -3.79 0.61
CA LEU A 108 -2.61 -5.13 1.14
C LEU A 108 -3.15 -6.24 0.22
N THR A 109 -4.35 -6.05 -0.34
CA THR A 109 -4.95 -6.99 -1.28
C THR A 109 -4.18 -7.09 -2.59
N VAL A 110 -3.75 -5.95 -3.17
CA VAL A 110 -2.93 -5.97 -4.38
C VAL A 110 -1.56 -6.61 -4.11
N LEU A 111 -0.97 -6.36 -2.95
CA LEU A 111 0.27 -7.01 -2.53
C LEU A 111 0.13 -8.54 -2.52
N LEU A 112 -0.92 -9.04 -1.88
CA LEU A 112 -1.23 -10.46 -1.82
C LEU A 112 -1.51 -11.04 -3.22
N PHE A 113 -2.24 -10.30 -4.06
CA PHE A 113 -2.52 -10.71 -5.44
C PHE A 113 -1.24 -10.85 -6.25
N LEU A 114 -0.32 -9.89 -6.16
CA LEU A 114 0.97 -9.94 -6.86
C LEU A 114 1.82 -11.13 -6.44
N ILE A 115 1.82 -11.46 -5.14
CA ILE A 115 2.54 -12.64 -4.63
C ILE A 115 1.93 -13.92 -5.21
N ARG A 116 0.60 -14.07 -5.18
CA ARG A 116 -0.07 -15.25 -5.74
C ARG A 116 0.08 -15.37 -7.25
N ALA A 117 -0.02 -14.25 -7.96
CA ALA A 117 0.12 -14.18 -9.40
C ALA A 117 1.57 -14.41 -9.86
N SER A 118 2.56 -14.34 -8.95
CA SER A 118 3.94 -14.74 -9.22
C SER A 118 4.13 -16.26 -9.31
N ILE A 119 3.20 -17.06 -8.79
CA ILE A 119 3.30 -18.53 -8.75
C ILE A 119 2.41 -19.18 -9.80
N ARG A 120 1.23 -18.60 -10.03
CA ARG A 120 0.20 -19.20 -10.90
C ARG A 120 0.51 -18.97 -12.39
N PRO A 121 0.03 -19.86 -13.28
CA PRO A 121 0.23 -19.72 -14.72
C PRO A 121 -0.27 -18.38 -15.23
N LYS A 122 0.42 -17.86 -16.27
CA LYS A 122 0.20 -16.52 -16.84
C LYS A 122 -1.29 -16.29 -17.14
N PRO A 123 -1.87 -15.16 -16.70
CA PRO A 123 -3.25 -14.82 -17.04
C PRO A 123 -3.39 -14.59 -18.56
N ALA A 124 -4.56 -14.94 -19.10
CA ALA A 124 -4.86 -14.83 -20.53
C ALA A 124 -4.70 -13.40 -21.10
N SER A 125 -4.88 -12.35 -20.27
CA SER A 125 -4.56 -10.98 -20.66
C SER A 125 -4.18 -10.08 -19.47
N SER A 126 -3.37 -9.05 -19.76
CA SER A 126 -2.95 -8.04 -18.77
C SER A 126 -4.13 -7.22 -18.21
N ILE A 127 -5.11 -6.92 -19.06
CA ILE A 127 -6.30 -6.14 -18.69
C ILE A 127 -7.23 -6.97 -17.79
N ALA A 128 -7.41 -8.27 -18.08
CA ALA A 128 -8.20 -9.14 -17.22
C ALA A 128 -7.56 -9.32 -15.84
N ALA A 129 -6.23 -9.50 -15.79
CA ALA A 129 -5.51 -9.59 -14.51
C ALA A 129 -5.59 -8.28 -13.70
N PHE A 130 -5.50 -7.13 -14.36
CA PHE A 130 -5.71 -5.82 -13.74
C PHE A 130 -7.14 -5.67 -13.21
N GLY A 131 -8.15 -5.98 -14.03
CA GLY A 131 -9.55 -5.91 -13.64
C GLY A 131 -9.84 -6.81 -12.44
N ALA A 132 -9.32 -8.03 -12.42
CA ALA A 132 -9.46 -8.94 -11.29
C ALA A 132 -8.76 -8.41 -10.02
N ALA A 133 -7.54 -7.89 -10.14
CA ALA A 133 -6.81 -7.33 -8.99
C ALA A 133 -7.48 -6.06 -8.44
N PHE A 134 -7.93 -5.17 -9.32
CA PHE A 134 -8.63 -3.95 -8.96
C PHE A 134 -10.00 -4.24 -8.33
N ALA A 135 -10.76 -5.17 -8.92
CA ALA A 135 -12.02 -5.63 -8.36
C ALA A 135 -11.83 -6.30 -7.01
N ALA A 136 -10.80 -7.15 -6.85
CA ALA A 136 -10.48 -7.76 -5.56
C ALA A 136 -10.10 -6.70 -4.51
N ALA A 137 -9.30 -5.71 -4.90
CA ALA A 137 -8.93 -4.59 -4.01
C ALA A 137 -10.18 -3.81 -3.57
N LEU A 138 -11.06 -3.46 -4.51
CA LEU A 138 -12.29 -2.73 -4.21
C LEU A 138 -13.27 -3.57 -3.38
N LEU A 139 -13.42 -4.86 -3.69
CA LEU A 139 -14.28 -5.77 -2.94
C LEU A 139 -13.76 -5.98 -1.51
N SER A 140 -12.43 -6.01 -1.33
CA SER A 140 -11.83 -6.07 0.01
C SER A 140 -12.01 -4.78 0.81
N ALA A 141 -12.05 -3.63 0.14
CA ALA A 141 -12.29 -2.32 0.76
C ALA A 141 -13.78 -2.06 1.05
N LEU A 142 -14.70 -2.69 0.28
CA LEU A 142 -16.14 -2.49 0.40
C LEU A 142 -16.70 -2.69 1.82
N PRO A 143 -16.41 -3.79 2.56
CA PRO A 143 -16.93 -3.95 3.92
C PRO A 143 -16.47 -2.82 4.85
N PHE A 144 -15.22 -2.35 4.71
CA PHE A 144 -14.67 -1.24 5.49
C PHE A 144 -15.36 0.09 5.14
N LEU A 145 -15.57 0.34 3.84
CA LEU A 145 -16.29 1.51 3.36
C LEU A 145 -17.73 1.55 3.87
N VAL A 146 -18.45 0.43 3.83
CA VAL A 146 -19.83 0.35 4.34
C VAL A 146 -19.86 0.58 5.85
N LEU A 147 -18.95 -0.04 6.60
CA LEU A 147 -18.86 0.15 8.05
C LEU A 147 -18.57 1.60 8.44
N HIS A 148 -17.62 2.25 7.77
CA HIS A 148 -17.33 3.68 8.00
C HIS A 148 -18.48 4.59 7.57
N ALA A 149 -19.11 4.33 6.43
CA ALA A 149 -20.27 5.10 5.97
C ALA A 149 -21.45 4.96 6.93
N PHE A 150 -21.72 3.76 7.42
CA PHE A 150 -22.76 3.48 8.42
C PHE A 150 -22.48 4.20 9.74
N TYR A 151 -21.23 4.13 10.24
CA TYR A 151 -20.81 4.85 11.44
C TYR A 151 -21.02 6.37 11.31
N LEU A 152 -20.62 6.97 10.18
CA LEU A 152 -20.80 8.40 9.93
C LEU A 152 -22.29 8.77 9.82
N SER A 153 -23.08 7.95 9.14
CA SER A 153 -24.52 8.16 8.98
C SER A 153 -25.23 8.15 10.34
N ILE A 154 -24.86 7.21 11.22
CA ILE A 154 -25.38 7.15 12.58
C ILE A 154 -24.92 8.34 13.42
N SER A 155 -23.67 8.76 13.29
CA SER A 155 -23.15 9.94 14.01
C SER A 155 -23.94 11.21 13.69
N THR A 156 -24.42 11.36 12.45
CA THR A 156 -25.18 12.53 12.02
C THR A 156 -26.65 12.53 12.45
N TRP A 157 -27.20 11.40 12.91
CA TRP A 157 -28.65 11.22 13.07
C TRP A 157 -29.23 11.54 14.46
N ASP A 158 -28.50 12.30 15.30
CA ASP A 158 -28.95 12.86 16.58
C ASP A 158 -29.08 11.84 17.75
N TRP A 159 -28.04 11.76 18.59
CA TRP A 159 -27.86 10.80 19.70
C TRP A 159 -28.39 11.28 21.06
N ARG A 160 -29.50 12.03 21.13
CA ARG A 160 -30.07 12.46 22.43
C ARG A 160 -30.56 11.30 23.32
N GLN A 161 -30.71 10.07 22.80
CA GLN A 161 -31.38 8.96 23.49
C GLN A 161 -30.46 7.83 24.03
N LEU A 162 -29.19 7.72 23.61
CA LEU A 162 -28.34 6.56 23.96
C LEU A 162 -26.97 7.01 24.51
N ARG A 163 -27.00 7.65 25.70
CA ARG A 163 -25.81 8.06 26.48
C ARG A 163 -24.89 6.89 26.89
N PHE A 164 -25.34 5.64 26.80
CA PHE A 164 -24.56 4.48 27.24
C PHE A 164 -23.46 4.07 26.23
N LEU A 165 -23.65 4.34 24.94
CA LEU A 165 -22.70 3.98 23.88
C LEU A 165 -21.57 5.00 23.68
N SER A 166 -21.71 6.24 24.14
CA SER A 166 -20.71 7.30 23.94
C SER A 166 -19.40 7.04 24.69
N ASN A 167 -19.48 6.43 25.88
CA ASN A 167 -18.31 6.12 26.72
C ASN A 167 -17.51 4.92 26.20
N LEU A 168 -18.15 3.95 25.53
CA LEU A 168 -17.46 2.79 24.95
C LEU A 168 -16.74 3.11 23.63
N PHE A 169 -17.23 4.12 22.91
CA PHE A 169 -16.72 4.55 21.61
C PHE A 169 -15.79 5.78 21.66
N GLY A 170 -15.40 6.24 22.85
CA GLY A 170 -14.44 7.34 22.99
C GLY A 170 -15.00 8.68 22.50
N ILE A 171 -16.32 8.85 22.51
CA ILE A 171 -16.95 10.16 22.38
C ILE A 171 -16.98 10.75 23.78
N THR A 172 -15.82 11.15 24.30
CA THR A 172 -15.81 12.13 25.38
C THR A 172 -16.53 13.34 24.84
N SER A 173 -17.71 13.58 25.38
CA SER A 173 -18.54 14.76 25.20
C SER A 173 -17.79 15.99 25.69
N GLY A 174 -16.79 16.42 24.92
CA GLY A 174 -16.02 17.64 25.11
C GLY A 174 -16.19 18.63 23.96
N ASP A 175 -16.57 18.17 22.76
CA ASP A 175 -16.56 19.03 21.55
C ASP A 175 -17.77 18.86 20.62
N ILE A 176 -18.85 18.21 21.07
CA ILE A 176 -20.12 18.23 20.32
C ILE A 176 -21.01 19.29 20.97
N HIS A 177 -21.16 20.43 20.27
CA HIS A 177 -21.87 21.66 20.64
C HIS A 177 -21.06 22.75 21.36
N SER A 178 -20.22 23.46 20.61
CA SER A 178 -19.97 24.89 20.86
C SER A 178 -19.89 25.66 19.55
N ALA A 179 -21.02 25.70 18.84
CA ALA A 179 -21.32 26.78 17.91
C ALA A 179 -21.63 28.05 18.71
N SER A 180 -20.60 28.68 19.28
CA SER A 180 -20.59 30.09 19.75
C SER A 180 -19.34 30.41 20.56
N SER A 181 -18.15 30.37 19.95
CA SER A 181 -17.06 31.26 20.39
C SER A 181 -16.01 31.46 19.30
N PRO A 182 -15.63 32.70 18.95
CA PRO A 182 -14.59 32.99 17.96
C PRO A 182 -13.22 32.85 18.62
N ALA A 183 -12.87 31.66 19.10
CA ALA A 183 -11.53 31.35 19.59
C ALA A 183 -10.87 30.39 18.60
N LYS A 184 -9.82 30.87 17.92
CA LYS A 184 -8.94 30.12 17.02
C LYS A 184 -8.30 28.93 17.76
N LYS A 185 -9.01 27.80 17.90
CA LYS A 185 -8.43 26.51 18.30
C LYS A 185 -8.40 25.61 17.09
N SER A 186 -7.18 25.23 16.69
CA SER A 186 -6.91 24.31 15.60
C SER A 186 -7.46 22.92 15.96
N SER A 187 -8.62 22.54 15.41
CA SER A 187 -9.18 21.21 15.60
C SER A 187 -8.30 20.15 14.91
N ARG A 188 -7.70 19.27 15.70
CA ARG A 188 -6.87 18.14 15.25
C ARG A 188 -7.78 16.93 15.07
N CYS A 189 -7.71 16.23 13.92
CA CYS A 189 -8.50 15.02 13.71
C CYS A 189 -8.00 13.91 14.64
N SER A 190 -8.85 13.42 15.53
CA SER A 190 -8.56 12.24 16.34
C SER A 190 -8.90 10.96 15.57
N HIS A 191 -8.13 9.89 15.80
CA HIS A 191 -8.44 8.58 15.24
C HIS A 191 -9.56 7.94 16.07
N PRO A 192 -10.74 7.65 15.50
CA PRO A 192 -11.79 7.00 16.25
C PRO A 192 -11.37 5.59 16.64
N LEU A 193 -11.69 5.17 17.87
CA LEU A 193 -11.50 3.80 18.36
C LEU A 193 -11.97 2.76 17.33
N PHE A 194 -13.10 3.04 16.70
CA PHE A 194 -13.70 2.20 15.67
C PHE A 194 -12.75 1.88 14.50
N GLY A 195 -12.01 2.87 13.98
CA GLY A 195 -11.05 2.67 12.90
C GLY A 195 -9.90 1.76 13.31
N THR A 196 -9.43 1.88 14.56
CA THR A 196 -8.35 1.03 15.09
C THR A 196 -8.78 -0.43 15.27
N VAL A 197 -10.01 -0.66 15.75
CA VAL A 197 -10.58 -2.01 15.89
C VAL A 197 -10.76 -2.66 14.52
N LEU A 198 -11.25 -1.90 13.56
CA LEU A 198 -11.48 -2.39 12.21
C LEU A 198 -10.14 -2.74 11.51
N LEU A 199 -9.11 -1.92 11.69
CA LEU A 199 -7.77 -2.21 11.20
C LEU A 199 -7.16 -3.45 11.89
N ALA A 200 -7.35 -3.60 13.21
CA ALA A 200 -6.90 -4.78 13.94
C ALA A 200 -7.56 -6.07 13.42
N ALA A 201 -8.87 -6.02 13.13
CA ALA A 201 -9.61 -7.12 12.53
C ALA A 201 -9.07 -7.46 11.13
N LEU A 202 -8.80 -6.45 10.29
CA LEU A 202 -8.14 -6.64 9.00
C LEU A 202 -6.80 -7.35 9.15
N ALA A 203 -5.94 -6.88 10.07
CA ALA A 203 -4.63 -7.47 10.30
C ALA A 203 -4.74 -8.93 10.79
N ALA A 204 -5.67 -9.23 11.69
CA ALA A 204 -5.90 -10.57 12.21
C ALA A 204 -6.26 -11.58 11.10
N VAL A 205 -7.02 -11.16 10.08
CA VAL A 205 -7.36 -12.00 8.93
C VAL A 205 -6.25 -11.99 7.87
N TYR A 206 -5.64 -10.83 7.61
CA TYR A 206 -4.66 -10.66 6.55
C TYR A 206 -3.35 -11.40 6.82
N ILE A 207 -2.80 -11.27 8.04
CA ILE A 207 -1.52 -11.87 8.41
C ILE A 207 -1.47 -13.38 8.14
N PRO A 208 -2.41 -14.23 8.64
CA PRO A 208 -2.36 -15.67 8.37
C PRO A 208 -2.52 -16.00 6.88
N VAL A 209 -3.38 -15.27 6.17
CA VAL A 209 -3.57 -15.46 4.71
C VAL A 209 -2.32 -15.08 3.93
N PHE A 210 -1.65 -14.01 4.34
CA PHE A 210 -0.43 -13.52 3.70
C PHE A 210 0.77 -14.43 3.98
N VAL A 211 0.92 -14.89 5.22
CA VAL A 211 1.98 -15.83 5.61
C VAL A 211 1.80 -17.17 4.91
N SER A 212 0.59 -17.72 4.87
CA SER A 212 0.30 -18.98 4.15
C SER A 212 0.56 -18.85 2.64
N ALA A 213 0.15 -17.74 2.01
CA ALA A 213 0.46 -17.47 0.62
C ALA A 213 1.97 -17.38 0.38
N SER A 214 2.69 -16.66 1.25
CA SER A 214 4.15 -16.50 1.16
C SER A 214 4.88 -17.83 1.35
N TRP A 215 4.43 -18.66 2.28
CA TRP A 215 5.00 -19.99 2.52
C TRP A 215 4.84 -20.89 1.29
N GLY A 216 3.68 -20.84 0.63
CA GLY A 216 3.44 -21.54 -0.63
C GLY A 216 4.37 -21.10 -1.76
N VAL A 217 4.73 -19.82 -1.85
CA VAL A 217 5.73 -19.35 -2.83
C VAL A 217 7.10 -19.91 -2.49
N VAL A 218 7.46 -19.81 -1.20
CA VAL A 218 8.79 -20.16 -0.72
C VAL A 218 9.09 -21.65 -0.87
N SER A 219 8.10 -22.53 -0.69
CA SER A 219 8.28 -23.97 -0.87
C SER A 219 8.49 -24.39 -2.34
N LEU A 220 7.96 -23.61 -3.29
CA LEU A 220 8.06 -23.89 -4.73
C LEU A 220 9.35 -23.34 -5.36
N VAL A 221 10.02 -22.40 -4.71
CA VAL A 221 11.18 -21.71 -5.26
C VAL A 221 12.47 -22.39 -4.82
N ILE A 222 13.16 -23.03 -5.77
CA ILE A 222 14.49 -23.63 -5.57
C ILE A 222 15.57 -22.55 -5.36
N ASN A 223 15.35 -21.34 -5.89
CA ASN A 223 16.33 -20.25 -5.83
C ASN A 223 16.41 -19.58 -4.44
N ARG A 224 17.52 -19.80 -3.72
CA ARG A 224 17.80 -19.18 -2.41
C ARG A 224 17.70 -17.66 -2.43
N ARG A 225 18.09 -16.99 -3.53
CA ARG A 225 18.04 -15.53 -3.64
C ARG A 225 16.61 -15.02 -3.68
N LEU A 226 15.74 -15.65 -4.48
CA LEU A 226 14.34 -15.24 -4.57
C LEU A 226 13.59 -15.52 -3.26
N ARG A 227 13.88 -16.65 -2.62
CA ARG A 227 13.37 -17.02 -1.29
C ARG A 227 13.72 -16.00 -0.21
N ALA A 228 14.98 -15.56 -0.14
CA ALA A 228 15.40 -14.54 0.82
C ALA A 228 14.65 -13.21 0.65
N ARG A 229 14.41 -12.78 -0.60
CA ARG A 229 13.65 -11.55 -0.88
C ARG A 229 12.21 -11.63 -0.40
N LEU A 230 11.56 -12.78 -0.56
CA LEU A 230 10.18 -13.01 -0.09
C LEU A 230 10.09 -13.07 1.43
N TYR A 231 11.05 -13.68 2.11
CA TYR A 231 11.09 -13.64 3.58
C TYR A 231 11.25 -12.23 4.12
N VAL A 232 12.13 -11.43 3.52
CA VAL A 232 12.28 -10.01 3.90
C VAL A 232 10.98 -9.26 3.68
N LEU A 233 10.31 -9.42 2.52
CA LEU A 233 9.01 -8.80 2.26
C LEU A 233 7.97 -9.22 3.30
N CYS A 234 7.92 -10.51 3.64
CA CYS A 234 6.93 -11.01 4.58
C CYS A 234 7.18 -10.51 6.00
N ALA A 235 8.42 -10.58 6.47
CA ALA A 235 8.79 -10.04 7.77
C ALA A 235 8.54 -8.54 7.87
N THR A 236 8.88 -7.76 6.82
CA THR A 236 8.68 -6.31 6.84
C THR A 236 7.20 -5.93 6.81
N VAL A 237 6.39 -6.60 5.98
CA VAL A 237 4.94 -6.30 5.87
C VAL A 237 4.20 -6.72 7.13
N VAL A 238 4.39 -7.95 7.60
CA VAL A 238 3.73 -8.45 8.82
C VAL A 238 4.18 -7.65 10.03
N GLY A 239 5.49 -7.45 10.20
CA GLY A 239 6.05 -6.68 11.31
C GLY A 239 5.53 -5.24 11.31
N SER A 240 5.58 -4.54 10.16
CA SER A 240 5.11 -3.16 10.07
C SER A 240 3.61 -3.05 10.35
N LEU A 241 2.79 -3.95 9.79
CA LEU A 241 1.34 -3.95 10.02
C LEU A 241 1.02 -4.18 11.51
N SER A 242 1.74 -5.10 12.18
CA SER A 242 1.58 -5.32 13.62
C SER A 242 2.01 -4.09 14.45
N VAL A 243 3.13 -3.45 14.11
CA VAL A 243 3.56 -2.22 14.78
C VAL A 243 2.54 -1.10 14.58
N GLN A 244 1.99 -0.95 13.38
CA GLN A 244 0.97 0.05 13.08
C GLN A 244 -0.30 -0.18 13.91
N VAL A 245 -0.82 -1.41 13.95
CA VAL A 245 -2.01 -1.75 14.76
C VAL A 245 -1.74 -1.51 16.24
N ALA A 246 -0.58 -1.94 16.75
CA ALA A 246 -0.23 -1.78 18.16
C ALA A 246 -0.09 -0.30 18.54
N THR A 247 0.62 0.50 17.73
CA THR A 247 0.81 1.94 17.98
C THR A 247 -0.51 2.70 17.94
N LEU A 248 -1.39 2.39 16.98
CA LEU A 248 -2.72 2.98 16.91
C LEU A 248 -3.58 2.55 18.09
N ALA A 249 -3.60 1.27 18.47
CA ALA A 249 -4.35 0.79 19.62
C ALA A 249 -3.88 1.43 20.93
N ILE A 250 -2.56 1.51 21.16
CA ILE A 250 -2.00 2.17 22.35
C ILE A 250 -2.32 3.66 22.35
N SER A 251 -2.34 4.32 21.17
CA SER A 251 -2.65 5.76 21.07
C SER A 251 -4.04 6.10 21.58
N THR A 252 -4.96 5.13 21.59
CA THR A 252 -6.32 5.34 22.09
C THR A 252 -6.42 5.54 23.60
N LEU A 253 -5.39 5.13 24.34
CA LEU A 253 -5.33 5.26 25.80
C LEU A 253 -4.90 6.67 26.24
N TRP A 254 -4.43 7.51 25.32
CA TRP A 254 -3.83 8.81 25.61
C TRP A 254 -4.64 9.96 25.01
N SER A 255 -4.56 11.14 25.63
CA SER A 255 -5.21 12.33 25.11
C SER A 255 -4.45 12.88 23.89
N THR A 256 -5.16 13.50 22.96
CA THR A 256 -4.57 14.11 21.73
C THR A 256 -3.61 15.27 22.00
N GLN A 257 -3.60 15.78 23.24
CA GLN A 257 -2.70 16.83 23.70
C GLN A 257 -1.36 16.29 24.23
N ASP A 258 -1.28 15.00 24.52
CA ASP A 258 -0.09 14.39 25.10
C ASP A 258 1.00 14.18 24.03
N PRO A 259 2.29 14.41 24.36
CA PRO A 259 3.39 14.18 23.43
C PRO A 259 3.51 12.71 23.02
N VAL A 260 3.09 11.77 23.89
CA VAL A 260 3.09 10.32 23.63
C VAL A 260 2.19 9.97 22.45
N PHE A 261 1.00 10.58 22.36
CA PHE A 261 0.08 10.39 21.25
C PHE A 261 0.73 10.78 19.91
N GLN A 262 1.48 11.88 19.89
CA GLN A 262 2.16 12.36 18.68
C GLN A 262 3.25 11.39 18.22
N TRP A 263 4.06 10.85 19.14
CA TRP A 263 5.06 9.83 18.82
C TRP A 263 4.45 8.52 18.34
N LEU A 264 3.35 8.06 18.95
CA LEU A 264 2.64 6.87 18.51
C LEU A 264 2.06 7.05 17.10
N SER A 265 1.51 8.23 16.81
CA SER A 265 0.99 8.54 15.47
C SER A 265 2.10 8.60 14.42
N LEU A 266 3.27 9.13 14.76
CA LEU A 266 4.45 9.14 13.89
C LEU A 266 4.97 7.72 13.64
N ALA A 267 4.98 6.87 14.67
CA ALA A 267 5.38 5.48 14.56
C ALA A 267 4.43 4.69 13.64
N ALA A 268 3.12 4.95 13.72
CA ALA A 268 2.14 4.35 12.81
C ALA A 268 2.38 4.78 11.34
N VAL A 269 2.65 6.07 11.09
CA VAL A 269 3.02 6.58 9.76
C VAL A 269 4.30 5.90 9.27
N ALA A 270 5.33 5.82 10.10
CA ALA A 270 6.60 5.18 9.76
C ALA A 270 6.42 3.68 9.44
N ALA A 271 5.53 2.98 10.13
CA ALA A 271 5.22 1.58 9.85
C ALA A 271 4.55 1.41 8.48
N VAL A 272 3.57 2.25 8.12
CA VAL A 272 2.97 2.20 6.78
C VAL A 272 4.01 2.53 5.71
N MET A 273 4.88 3.50 5.95
CA MET A 273 5.99 3.85 5.07
C MET A 273 6.88 2.63 4.79
N THR A 274 7.34 1.93 5.83
CA THR A 274 8.22 0.76 5.66
C THR A 274 7.53 -0.37 4.91
N MET A 275 6.24 -0.60 5.18
CA MET A 275 5.43 -1.57 4.45
C MET A 275 5.25 -1.19 2.97
N ALA A 276 4.88 0.06 2.68
CA ALA A 276 4.67 0.56 1.33
C ALA A 276 5.95 0.54 0.50
N THR A 277 7.05 1.05 1.07
CA THR A 277 8.36 1.08 0.42
C THR A 277 8.88 -0.34 0.17
N SER A 278 8.81 -1.25 1.13
CA SER A 278 9.27 -2.64 0.92
C SER A 278 8.46 -3.37 -0.15
N GLY A 279 7.13 -3.19 -0.16
CA GLY A 279 6.25 -3.72 -1.21
C GLY A 279 6.62 -3.20 -2.60
N GLN A 280 6.83 -1.89 -2.74
CA GLN A 280 7.23 -1.27 -4.01
C GLN A 280 8.65 -1.68 -4.43
N VAL A 281 9.65 -1.67 -3.53
CA VAL A 281 11.03 -2.07 -3.87
C VAL A 281 11.06 -3.50 -4.40
N ILE A 282 10.38 -4.42 -3.72
CA ILE A 282 10.49 -5.85 -4.01
C ILE A 282 9.64 -6.25 -5.21
N LEU A 283 8.43 -5.71 -5.37
CA LEU A 283 7.49 -6.11 -6.43
C LEU A 283 7.49 -5.21 -7.66
N VAL A 284 8.00 -3.98 -7.55
CA VAL A 284 8.04 -3.01 -8.66
C VAL A 284 9.47 -2.78 -9.12
N VAL A 285 10.34 -2.28 -8.23
CA VAL A 285 11.67 -1.78 -8.63
C VAL A 285 12.62 -2.93 -8.98
N ARG A 286 12.71 -3.97 -8.14
CA ARG A 286 13.61 -5.09 -8.38
C ARG A 286 13.35 -5.81 -9.71
N PRO A 287 12.11 -6.15 -10.10
CA PRO A 287 11.84 -6.74 -11.41
C PRO A 287 12.27 -5.85 -12.58
N ILE A 288 12.25 -4.52 -12.42
CA ILE A 288 12.72 -3.60 -13.47
C ILE A 288 14.25 -3.66 -13.56
N ILE A 289 14.96 -3.60 -12.43
CA ILE A 289 16.43 -3.69 -12.40
C ILE A 289 16.89 -5.04 -12.95
N ASP A 290 16.26 -6.14 -12.54
CA ASP A 290 16.58 -7.47 -13.01
C ASP A 290 16.34 -7.59 -14.54
N ALA A 291 15.32 -6.92 -15.09
CA ALA A 291 15.07 -6.88 -16.53
C ALA A 291 16.09 -6.00 -17.30
N LEU A 292 16.54 -4.89 -16.72
CA LEU A 292 17.56 -4.02 -17.32
C LEU A 292 18.94 -4.69 -17.34
N ALA A 293 19.32 -5.36 -16.25
CA ALA A 293 20.59 -6.08 -16.16
C ALA A 293 20.73 -7.17 -17.23
N LEU A 294 19.63 -7.87 -17.54
CA LEU A 294 19.61 -8.84 -18.64
C LEU A 294 19.74 -8.17 -20.02
N GLY A 295 19.24 -6.95 -20.17
CA GLY A 295 19.37 -6.15 -21.40
C GLY A 295 20.80 -5.68 -21.66
N ASP A 296 21.51 -5.25 -20.61
CA ASP A 296 22.88 -4.73 -20.72
C ASP A 296 23.89 -5.84 -21.04
N VAL A 297 23.72 -7.04 -20.45
CA VAL A 297 24.57 -8.21 -20.75
C VAL A 297 24.42 -8.68 -22.20
N ALA A 298 23.23 -8.51 -22.80
CA ALA A 298 22.99 -8.87 -24.20
C ALA A 298 23.56 -7.84 -25.21
N ALA A 299 23.95 -6.64 -24.76
CA ALA A 299 24.34 -5.53 -25.63
C ALA A 299 25.85 -5.42 -25.90
N ALA A 300 26.71 -6.28 -25.33
CA ALA A 300 28.16 -6.28 -25.58
C ALA A 300 28.63 -7.63 -26.14
N PRO A 301 29.42 -7.73 -27.24
CA PRO A 301 29.79 -6.76 -28.25
C PRO A 301 29.32 -7.18 -29.66
N LEU A 302 28.34 -6.47 -30.22
CA LEU A 302 28.25 -6.28 -31.68
C LEU A 302 28.09 -4.78 -31.86
N GLY A 303 29.12 -4.16 -32.43
CA GLY A 303 29.23 -2.73 -32.63
C GLY A 303 28.13 -2.23 -33.56
N GLU A 304 26.94 -1.99 -33.04
CA GLU A 304 25.95 -1.17 -33.71
C GLU A 304 25.08 -0.47 -32.67
N ARG A 305 25.13 0.86 -32.73
CA ARG A 305 24.50 1.79 -31.79
C ARG A 305 22.98 1.80 -32.04
N ARG A 306 22.29 0.75 -31.62
CA ARG A 306 20.82 0.72 -31.53
C ARG A 306 20.43 0.40 -30.09
N SER A 307 19.80 1.38 -29.45
CA SER A 307 19.17 1.26 -28.14
C SER A 307 18.05 0.21 -28.21
N THR A 308 18.39 -1.06 -28.01
CA THR A 308 17.43 -2.16 -28.05
C THR A 308 17.51 -3.00 -26.79
N CYS A 309 16.44 -2.87 -26.00
CA CYS A 309 15.99 -3.73 -24.91
C CYS A 309 15.95 -5.20 -25.43
N MET A 310 17.09 -5.92 -25.46
CA MET A 310 17.18 -7.33 -25.83
C MET A 310 17.28 -8.18 -24.56
N VAL A 311 16.18 -8.82 -24.18
CA VAL A 311 16.21 -9.90 -23.18
C VAL A 311 15.96 -11.20 -23.94
N ARG A 312 16.97 -12.05 -24.03
CA ARG A 312 16.83 -13.42 -24.54
C ARG A 312 16.39 -14.28 -23.36
N VAL A 313 15.19 -14.84 -23.41
CA VAL A 313 14.79 -15.91 -22.49
C VAL A 313 15.66 -17.11 -22.85
N GLN A 314 16.57 -17.49 -21.96
CA GLN A 314 17.07 -18.86 -21.96
C GLN A 314 15.92 -19.73 -21.50
N ASP A 315 15.47 -20.60 -22.38
CA ASP A 315 14.60 -21.71 -22.05
C ASP A 315 15.20 -22.43 -20.84
N VAL A 316 14.48 -22.40 -19.72
CA VAL A 316 14.64 -23.42 -18.69
C VAL A 316 14.12 -24.69 -19.34
N GLU A 317 15.04 -25.40 -19.98
CA GLU A 317 14.81 -26.74 -20.49
C GLU A 317 14.31 -27.58 -19.33
N GLN A 318 13.02 -27.88 -19.32
CA GLN A 318 12.47 -29.00 -18.58
C GLN A 318 13.15 -30.24 -19.12
N GLN A 319 14.24 -30.62 -18.46
CA GLN A 319 14.96 -31.85 -18.70
C GLN A 319 13.98 -33.02 -18.55
N PRO A 320 13.63 -33.75 -19.61
CA PRO A 320 12.87 -34.98 -19.47
C PRO A 320 13.77 -36.04 -18.82
N PRO A 321 13.24 -36.94 -17.98
CA PRO A 321 14.02 -38.07 -17.50
C PRO A 321 14.31 -39.03 -18.66
N SER A 322 15.53 -38.95 -19.19
CA SER A 322 16.14 -39.96 -20.06
C SER A 322 16.80 -41.03 -19.19
N SER A 323 16.23 -42.24 -19.17
CA SER A 323 16.96 -43.46 -19.56
C SER A 323 16.15 -44.73 -19.27
N ALA A 324 15.85 -45.50 -20.32
CA ALA A 324 15.88 -46.97 -20.44
C ALA A 324 14.90 -47.41 -21.54
N VAL A 325 15.16 -48.30 -22.49
CA VAL A 325 16.31 -49.10 -22.91
C VAL A 325 16.02 -49.43 -24.39
N ARG A 326 17.08 -49.44 -25.20
CA ARG A 326 17.08 -49.75 -26.62
C ARG A 326 16.97 -51.28 -26.80
N GLY A 327 16.00 -51.74 -27.58
CA GLY A 327 15.91 -53.12 -28.06
C GLY A 327 15.39 -53.13 -29.50
N SER A 328 16.32 -53.29 -30.44
CA SER A 328 16.10 -53.37 -31.88
C SER A 328 16.23 -54.82 -32.31
N THR A 329 15.20 -55.38 -32.99
CA THR A 329 15.40 -56.32 -34.12
C THR A 329 14.11 -56.54 -34.92
N ARG A 330 14.04 -55.84 -36.06
CA ARG A 330 13.75 -56.28 -37.44
C ARG A 330 12.97 -57.60 -37.69
N ALA A 331 11.82 -57.43 -38.37
CA ALA A 331 11.32 -58.10 -39.58
C ALA A 331 11.49 -59.63 -39.79
N ARG A 332 10.36 -60.33 -39.82
CA ARG A 332 9.81 -60.98 -41.03
C ARG A 332 8.30 -61.15 -40.89
#